data_AF-A0A067D605-F1
#
_entry.id   AF-A0A067D605-F1
#
_cell.length_a   1.000
_cell.length_b   1.000
_cell.length_c   1.000
_cell.angle_alpha   90.00
_cell.angle_beta   90.00
_cell.angle_gamma   90.00
#
_symmetry.space_group_name_H-M   'P 1'
#
loop_
_entity.id
_entity.type
_entity.pdbx_description
1 polymer ?
#
loop_
_entity_poly.entity_id
_entity_poly.type
_entity_poly.pdbx_seq_one_letter_code
_entity_poly.pdbx_strand_id
1 'polypeptide(L)'
;TGTPVQSRWLANANGGELEALGYKEGYRVDVDVPDSTWAKAASFHDILIFNTGHWWWAPAKFDPVKSPMLFFEKDKPVIPPVQPNVGLDMVLKHM
;
A
#
# COMPACT_ATOMS: atom_id res chain seq x y z
N THR A 1 -17.03 13.89 -5.47
CA THR A 1 -15.93 14.17 -4.53
C THR A 1 -15.24 12.86 -4.25
N GLY A 2 -14.07 12.62 -4.85
CA GLY A 2 -13.45 11.30 -4.77
C GLY A 2 -12.23 11.21 -5.66
N THR A 3 -11.20 11.98 -5.35
CA THR A 3 -9.85 11.60 -5.74
C THR A 3 -9.53 10.33 -4.96
N PRO A 4 -9.11 9.22 -5.61
CA PRO A 4 -8.47 8.14 -4.90
C PRO A 4 -7.18 8.74 -4.37
N VAL A 5 -7.18 9.15 -3.10
CA VAL A 5 -5.97 9.55 -2.43
C VAL A 5 -5.17 8.27 -2.35
N GLN A 6 -4.19 8.14 -3.24
CA GLN A 6 -3.07 7.22 -3.02
C GLN A 6 -2.63 7.52 -1.58
N SER A 7 -2.96 6.63 -0.64
CA SER A 7 -3.03 6.97 0.78
C SER A 7 -1.61 7.25 1.25
N ARG A 8 -1.21 8.51 1.22
CA ARG A 8 0.12 8.91 1.64
C ARG A 8 0.17 8.70 3.14
N TRP A 9 1.12 7.89 3.58
CA TRP A 9 1.45 7.80 4.98
C TRP A 9 2.41 8.95 5.32
N LEU A 10 2.14 9.66 6.41
CA LEU A 10 2.98 10.72 6.92
C LEU A 10 3.27 10.43 8.39
N ALA A 11 4.52 10.60 8.79
CA ALA A 11 4.90 10.52 10.19
C ALA A 11 4.11 11.54 11.00
N ASN A 12 3.72 11.15 12.21
CA ASN A 12 2.99 12.02 13.12
C ASN A 12 3.84 12.32 14.37
N ALA A 13 3.47 13.38 15.10
CA ALA A 13 4.20 13.82 16.29
C ALA A 13 4.11 12.84 17.48
N ASN A 14 3.19 11.87 17.44
CA ASN A 14 3.04 10.85 18.49
C ASN A 14 4.03 9.69 18.31
N GLY A 15 4.77 9.66 17.19
CA GLY A 15 5.70 8.59 16.85
C GLY A 15 5.01 7.28 16.47
N GLY A 16 5.80 6.22 16.37
CA GLY A 16 5.36 4.90 15.91
C GLY A 16 6.53 4.02 15.49
N GLU A 17 6.24 2.79 15.08
CA GLU A 17 7.27 1.83 14.66
C GLU A 17 8.02 2.30 13.41
N LEU A 18 7.32 2.95 12.47
CA LEU A 18 7.93 3.49 11.25
C LEU A 18 8.78 4.73 11.54
N GLU A 19 8.30 5.63 12.40
CA GLU A 19 9.07 6.80 12.84
C GLU A 19 10.33 6.39 13.61
N ALA A 20 10.25 5.36 14.45
CA ALA A 20 11.39 4.80 15.18
C ALA A 20 12.47 4.23 14.24
N LEU A 21 12.07 3.80 13.04
CA LEU A 21 12.96 3.35 11.96
C LEU A 21 13.43 4.50 11.05
N GLY A 22 12.99 5.74 11.30
CA GLY A 22 13.42 6.94 10.58
C GLY A 22 12.57 7.30 9.35
N TYR A 23 11.46 6.60 9.09
CA TYR A 23 10.56 6.96 7.99
C TYR A 23 9.76 8.22 8.35
N LYS A 24 9.70 9.15 7.41
CA LYS A 24 8.96 10.42 7.55
C LYS A 24 7.70 10.47 6.69
N GLU A 25 7.72 9.74 5.58
CA GLU A 25 6.62 9.64 4.64
C GLU A 25 6.73 8.37 3.80
N GLY A 26 5.64 8.03 3.11
CA GLY A 26 5.60 6.94 2.14
C GLY A 26 4.21 6.77 1.54
N TYR A 27 4.06 5.74 0.72
CA TYR A 27 2.77 5.33 0.17
C TYR A 27 2.24 4.16 1.00
N ARG A 28 1.14 4.36 1.72
CA ARG A 28 0.44 3.28 2.43
C ARG A 28 -0.13 2.31 1.42
N VAL A 29 0.12 1.03 1.66
CA VAL A 29 -0.48 -0.09 0.94
C VAL A 29 -1.12 -1.00 1.97
N ASP A 30 -2.45 -0.90 2.11
CA ASP A 30 -3.22 -1.84 2.92
C ASP A 30 -3.33 -3.17 2.18
N VAL A 31 -2.80 -4.24 2.77
CA VAL A 31 -2.74 -5.55 2.08
C VAL A 31 -4.05 -6.33 2.23
N ASP A 32 -4.86 -6.02 3.24
CA ASP A 32 -6.05 -6.78 3.64
C ASP A 32 -7.37 -5.99 3.51
N VAL A 33 -7.30 -4.74 3.04
CA VAL A 33 -8.46 -3.86 2.88
C VAL A 33 -8.63 -3.49 1.40
N PRO A 34 -9.66 -4.00 0.71
CA PRO A 34 -9.92 -3.60 -0.66
C PRO A 34 -10.42 -2.15 -0.71
N ASP A 35 -10.03 -1.41 -1.76
CA ASP A 35 -10.67 -0.13 -2.04
C ASP A 35 -12.19 -0.32 -2.20
N SER A 36 -12.97 0.65 -1.71
CA SER A 36 -14.43 0.58 -1.72
C SER A 36 -15.05 0.36 -3.11
N THR A 37 -14.37 0.78 -4.19
CA THR A 37 -14.80 0.53 -5.57
C THR A 37 -14.52 -0.90 -6.00
N TRP A 38 -13.35 -1.45 -5.65
CA TRP A 38 -12.99 -2.85 -5.89
C TRP A 38 -13.84 -3.82 -5.08
N ALA A 39 -14.15 -3.50 -3.82
CA ALA A 39 -15.04 -4.30 -2.97
C ALA A 39 -16.45 -4.48 -3.58
N LYS A 40 -16.89 -3.52 -4.41
CA LYS A 40 -18.17 -3.57 -5.12
C LYS A 40 -18.06 -4.23 -6.49
N ALA A 41 -16.85 -4.44 -7.03
CA ALA A 41 -16.63 -4.95 -8.38
C ALA A 41 -17.37 -6.26 -8.68
N ALA A 42 -17.44 -7.15 -7.69
CA ALA A 42 -18.09 -8.45 -7.81
C ALA A 42 -19.62 -8.40 -7.91
N SER A 43 -20.27 -7.26 -7.62
CA SER A 43 -21.73 -7.15 -7.75
C SER A 43 -22.21 -6.81 -9.16
N PHE A 44 -21.29 -6.44 -10.06
CA PHE A 44 -21.64 -5.99 -11.41
C PHE A 44 -20.79 -6.60 -12.53
N HIS A 45 -19.66 -7.24 -12.23
CA HIS A 45 -18.89 -8.00 -13.21
C HIS A 45 -18.93 -9.49 -12.91
N ASP A 46 -19.18 -10.29 -13.94
CA ASP A 46 -19.10 -11.75 -13.85
C ASP A 46 -17.64 -12.26 -13.88
N ILE A 47 -16.74 -11.49 -14.48
CA ILE A 47 -15.32 -11.83 -14.62
C ILE A 47 -14.47 -10.60 -14.26
N LEU A 48 -13.49 -10.80 -13.40
CA LEU A 48 -12.51 -9.79 -12.99
C LEU A 48 -11.10 -10.23 -13.44
N ILE A 49 -10.40 -9.32 -14.12
CA ILE A 49 -9.00 -9.52 -14.54
C ILE A 49 -8.18 -8.42 -13.90
N PHE A 50 -7.25 -8.80 -13.02
CA PHE A 50 -6.39 -7.86 -12.32
C PHE A 50 -4.99 -7.81 -12.93
N ASN A 51 -4.41 -6.62 -12.94
CA ASN A 51 -3.01 -6.39 -13.29
C ASN A 51 -2.46 -5.32 -12.33
N THR A 52 -1.32 -5.60 -11.71
CA THR A 52 -0.64 -4.69 -10.78
C THR A 52 0.22 -3.64 -11.49
N GLY A 53 0.54 -3.88 -12.77
CA GLY A 53 1.30 -2.97 -13.64
C GLY A 53 2.77 -2.85 -13.27
N HIS A 54 3.53 -2.14 -14.12
CA HIS A 54 4.99 -1.99 -13.94
C HIS A 54 5.38 -1.07 -12.77
N TRP A 55 4.42 -0.32 -12.20
CA TRP A 55 4.71 0.77 -11.26
C TRP A 55 5.33 0.31 -9.95
N TRP A 56 5.13 -0.94 -9.53
CA TRP A 56 5.71 -1.52 -8.31
C TRP A 56 7.24 -1.47 -8.28
N TRP A 57 7.88 -1.41 -9.45
CA TRP A 57 9.33 -1.32 -9.62
C TRP A 57 9.75 -0.03 -10.32
N ALA A 58 8.94 1.03 -10.25
CA ALA A 58 9.25 2.33 -10.84
C ALA A 58 9.71 3.31 -9.74
N PRO A 59 11.04 3.53 -9.57
CA PRO A 59 11.55 4.44 -8.53
C PRO A 59 11.08 5.88 -8.70
N ALA A 60 10.75 6.27 -9.94
CA ALA A 60 10.17 7.58 -10.24
C ALA A 60 8.79 7.79 -9.58
N LYS A 61 8.08 6.70 -9.22
CA LYS A 61 6.81 6.77 -8.48
C LYS A 61 6.98 6.41 -7.00
N PHE A 62 7.77 5.38 -6.72
CA PHE A 62 8.02 4.89 -5.36
C PHE A 62 9.53 4.93 -5.08
N ASP A 63 10.02 6.07 -4.59
CA ASP A 63 11.42 6.23 -4.21
C ASP A 63 11.68 5.36 -2.96
N PRO A 64 12.56 4.36 -3.02
CA PRO A 64 12.74 3.40 -1.93
C PRO A 64 13.33 4.02 -0.66
N VAL A 65 13.85 5.25 -0.73
CA VAL A 65 14.46 5.96 0.40
C VAL A 65 13.57 7.10 0.88
N LYS A 66 13.08 7.94 -0.04
CA LYS A 66 12.35 9.17 0.32
C LYS A 66 10.87 8.94 0.56
N SER A 67 10.23 8.13 -0.30
CA SER A 67 8.79 7.90 -0.29
C SER A 67 8.48 6.44 -0.67
N PRO A 68 8.93 5.47 0.13
CA PRO A 68 8.79 4.06 -0.18
C PRO A 68 7.32 3.61 -0.09
N MET A 69 7.04 2.43 -0.61
CA MET A 69 5.80 1.73 -0.26
C MET A 69 5.91 1.18 1.16
N LEU A 70 4.91 1.48 1.98
CA LEU A 70 4.80 1.08 3.38
C LEU A 70 3.55 0.21 3.50
N PHE A 71 3.75 -1.07 3.80
CA PHE A 71 2.67 -2.06 3.84
C PHE A 71 2.02 -2.08 5.22
N PHE A 72 0.70 -2.24 5.23
CA PHE A 72 -0.12 -2.30 6.44
C PHE A 72 -1.02 -3.53 6.39
N GLU A 73 -1.10 -4.25 7.51
CA GLU A 73 -2.04 -5.35 7.72
C GLU A 73 -2.79 -5.07 9.03
N LYS A 74 -4.13 -5.14 9.01
CA LYS A 74 -4.98 -4.82 10.17
C LYS A 74 -4.67 -3.45 10.78
N ASP A 75 -4.52 -2.44 9.92
CA ASP A 75 -4.18 -1.06 10.27
C ASP A 75 -2.81 -0.86 10.97
N LYS A 76 -1.96 -1.89 11.01
CA LYS A 76 -0.62 -1.82 11.60
C LYS A 76 0.45 -1.90 10.52
N PRO A 77 1.55 -1.14 10.63
CA PRO A 77 2.65 -1.25 9.67
C PRO A 77 3.27 -2.64 9.77
N VAL A 78 3.67 -3.19 8.62
CA VAL A 78 4.46 -4.42 8.57
C VAL A 78 5.90 -4.09 8.92
N ILE A 79 6.41 -4.68 10.01
CA ILE A 79 7.74 -4.42 10.56
C ILE A 79 8.54 -5.74 10.63
N PRO A 80 9.79 -5.79 10.13
CA PRO A 80 10.49 -4.71 9.42
C PRO A 80 9.83 -4.39 8.07
N PRO A 81 9.94 -3.15 7.56
CA PRO A 81 9.42 -2.79 6.25
C PRO A 81 9.95 -3.70 5.16
N VAL A 82 9.04 -4.16 4.30
CA VAL A 82 9.33 -5.15 3.25
C VAL A 82 9.53 -4.50 1.90
N GLN A 83 10.27 -5.18 1.03
CA GLN A 83 10.47 -4.75 -0.35
C GLN A 83 9.18 -4.93 -1.19
N PRO A 84 9.04 -4.19 -2.30
CA PRO A 84 7.88 -4.26 -3.20
C PRO A 84 7.44 -5.67 -3.60
N ASN A 85 8.38 -6.58 -3.90
CA ASN A 85 8.07 -7.95 -4.31
C ASN A 85 7.42 -8.75 -3.19
N VAL A 86 7.93 -8.65 -1.96
CA VAL A 86 7.36 -9.33 -0.79
C VAL A 86 5.99 -8.72 -0.44
N GLY A 87 5.88 -7.40 -0.50
CA GLY A 87 4.60 -6.73 -0.27
C GLY A 87 3.55 -7.07 -1.33
N LEU A 88 3.95 -7.28 -2.60
CA LEU A 88 3.06 -7.77 -3.65
C LEU A 88 2.56 -9.19 -3.34
N ASP A 89 3.44 -10.09 -2.89
CA ASP A 89 3.04 -11.43 -2.46
C ASP A 89 2.05 -11.39 -1.28
N MET A 90 2.15 -10.39 -0.40
CA MET A 90 1.17 -10.17 0.68
C MET A 90 -0.18 -9.73 0.12
N VAL A 91 -0.21 -8.72 -0.75
CA VAL A 91 -1.45 -8.24 -1.39
C VAL A 91 -2.17 -9.38 -2.13
N LEU A 92 -1.42 -10.17 -2.91
CA LEU A 92 -2.00 -11.26 -3.70
C LEU A 92 -2.62 -12.39 -2.85
N LYS A 93 -2.28 -12.52 -1.56
CA LYS A 93 -2.93 -13.48 -0.66
C LYS A 93 -4.32 -13.06 -0.19
N HIS A 94 -4.66 -11.79 -0.32
CA HIS A 94 -5.94 -11.22 0.11
C HIS A 94 -6.85 -10.83 -1.06
N MET A 95 -6.40 -11.05 -2.30
CA MET A 95 -7.18 -10.85 -3.53
C MET A 95 -8.21 -11.95 -3.76
#